data_AF-A0A2T1DUS8-F1
#
_entry.id   AF-A0A2T1DUS8-F1
#
_cell.length_a   1.000
_cell.length_b   1.000
_cell.length_c   1.000
_cell.angle_alpha   90.00
_cell.angle_beta   90.00
_cell.angle_gamma   90.00
#
_symmetry.space_group_name_H-M   'P 1'
#
loop_
_entity.id
_entity.type
_entity.pdbx_description
1 polymer ?
#
loop_
_entity_poly.entity_id
_entity_poly.type
_entity_poly.pdbx_seq_one_letter_code
_entity_poly.pdbx_strand_id
1 'polypeptide(L)'
;MSLDTYSDPVAKLLTYGDCHEMDLHDWHNYPETVGLTANDIPELIRMATDPAFWALESEQLEVWAPIHAWRSLGQLHAEAAIAPLTQLFGEHDSDWITEEIPKVYAMLGPAAIPVLADYLTDASHETFARNTAVDCLLSIAQSHPESRDACIAPMLQQLESFAENDITLNTILIGDLLDLKAVEAAPLMEPVFAAEQVDEFMVGSWAGVQVELGLKQESDFDPDALKPKMSPELTEMQQLLKTLEALDSKPQGFGKATQPKAQKGKKKKKK
;
A
#
# COMPACT_ATOMS: atom_id res chain seq x y z
N MET A 1 -17.68 3.18 24.90
CA MET A 1 -17.42 3.92 26.15
C MET A 1 -17.87 5.37 25.93
N SER A 2 -18.10 6.17 26.98
CA SER A 2 -18.36 7.62 26.76
C SER A 2 -17.05 8.32 26.40
N LEU A 3 -17.09 9.20 25.40
CA LEU A 3 -15.94 10.00 24.97
C LEU A 3 -15.46 10.97 26.08
N ASP A 4 -16.30 11.25 27.08
CA ASP A 4 -15.99 12.09 28.25
C ASP A 4 -15.04 11.45 29.29
N THR A 5 -14.34 10.38 28.94
CA THR A 5 -13.49 9.62 29.88
C THR A 5 -12.01 9.96 29.79
N TYR A 6 -11.61 10.84 28.87
CA TYR A 6 -10.23 11.30 28.73
C TYR A 6 -9.95 12.48 29.67
N SER A 7 -8.76 12.52 30.25
CA SER A 7 -8.28 13.56 31.16
C SER A 7 -7.40 14.57 30.44
N ASP A 8 -7.34 15.80 30.96
CA ASP A 8 -6.40 16.80 30.43
C ASP A 8 -4.94 16.34 30.68
N PRO A 9 -4.03 16.46 29.69
CA PRO A 9 -4.21 17.19 28.43
C PRO A 9 -4.73 16.34 27.25
N VAL A 10 -4.86 15.02 27.38
CA VAL A 10 -5.29 14.10 26.30
C VAL A 10 -6.69 14.42 25.79
N ALA A 11 -7.61 14.83 26.67
CA ALA A 11 -8.97 15.22 26.30
C ALA A 11 -9.03 16.33 25.23
N LYS A 12 -8.01 17.18 25.13
CA LYS A 12 -7.93 18.24 24.10
C LYS A 12 -7.82 17.68 22.68
N LEU A 13 -7.37 16.44 22.51
CA LEU A 13 -7.28 15.78 21.21
C LEU A 13 -8.66 15.49 20.61
N LEU A 14 -9.71 15.38 21.43
CA LEU A 14 -11.10 15.16 20.99
C LEU A 14 -11.63 16.30 20.11
N THR A 15 -11.08 17.50 20.26
CA THR A 15 -11.53 18.70 19.55
C THR A 15 -10.38 19.44 18.88
N TYR A 16 -9.26 18.75 18.59
CA TYR A 16 -8.03 19.41 18.13
C TYR A 16 -8.14 19.92 16.69
N GLY A 17 -8.67 19.13 15.78
CA GLY A 17 -8.92 19.55 14.41
C GLY A 17 -9.32 18.41 13.48
N ASP A 18 -9.74 18.76 12.27
CA ASP A 18 -9.98 17.80 11.19
C ASP A 18 -8.65 17.45 10.52
N CYS A 19 -8.30 16.15 10.46
CA CYS A 19 -7.05 15.73 9.84
C CYS A 19 -7.01 15.98 8.33
N HIS A 20 -8.15 16.08 7.63
CA HIS A 20 -8.18 16.42 6.20
C HIS A 20 -7.70 17.85 5.91
N GLU A 21 -7.85 18.75 6.89
CA GLU A 21 -7.41 20.15 6.75
C GLU A 21 -5.93 20.33 7.11
N MET A 22 -5.25 19.25 7.52
CA MET A 22 -3.85 19.24 7.95
C MET A 22 -2.93 18.70 6.85
N ASP A 23 -1.66 19.10 6.90
CA ASP A 23 -0.63 18.54 6.03
C ASP A 23 -0.25 17.11 6.48
N LEU A 24 -0.35 16.13 5.58
CA LEU A 24 0.00 14.72 5.80
C LEU A 24 1.51 14.48 5.96
N HIS A 25 2.33 15.45 5.56
CA HIS A 25 3.79 15.40 5.59
C HIS A 25 4.41 16.25 6.71
N ASP A 26 3.67 17.21 7.25
CA ASP A 26 4.13 18.10 8.33
C ASP A 26 3.14 18.10 9.50
N TRP A 27 3.29 17.13 10.39
CA TRP A 27 2.45 17.01 11.58
C TRP A 27 2.78 18.10 12.59
N HIS A 28 1.73 18.74 13.14
CA HIS A 28 1.90 19.65 14.27
C HIS A 28 2.66 18.99 15.43
N ASN A 29 3.42 19.79 16.19
CA ASN A 29 4.07 19.33 17.41
C ASN A 29 3.02 19.16 18.53
N TYR A 30 2.43 17.97 18.64
CA TYR A 30 1.38 17.68 19.62
C TYR A 30 1.90 17.79 21.06
N PRO A 31 3.07 17.23 21.44
CA PRO A 31 3.66 17.43 22.77
C PRO A 31 3.71 18.89 23.21
N GLU A 32 4.19 19.79 22.34
CA GLU A 32 4.32 21.20 22.67
C GLU A 32 2.97 21.94 22.63
N THR A 33 2.16 21.74 21.58
CA THR A 33 0.92 22.50 21.39
C THR A 33 -0.20 22.09 22.34
N VAL A 34 -0.26 20.82 22.73
CA VAL A 34 -1.30 20.26 23.62
C VAL A 34 -0.82 20.21 25.07
N GLY A 35 0.51 20.10 25.27
CA GLY A 35 1.16 19.91 26.56
C GLY A 35 1.29 18.44 26.95
N LEU A 36 1.43 17.53 25.98
CA LEU A 36 1.53 16.08 26.21
C LEU A 36 2.94 15.68 26.64
N THR A 37 3.01 14.71 27.54
CA THR A 37 4.23 14.20 28.15
C THR A 37 4.22 12.67 28.22
N ALA A 38 5.33 12.08 28.68
CA ALA A 38 5.40 10.64 28.89
C ALA A 38 4.37 10.09 29.89
N ASN A 39 3.85 10.92 30.81
CA ASN A 39 2.81 10.49 31.76
C ASN A 39 1.46 10.22 31.07
N ASP A 40 1.27 10.78 29.88
CA ASP A 40 0.02 10.73 29.13
C ASP A 40 -0.03 9.52 28.18
N ILE A 41 1.11 8.83 27.99
CA ILE A 41 1.26 7.67 27.09
C ILE A 41 0.18 6.60 27.32
N PRO A 42 -0.15 6.16 28.56
CA PRO A 42 -1.18 5.13 28.75
C PRO A 42 -2.56 5.55 28.23
N GLU A 43 -2.89 6.83 28.34
CA GLU A 43 -4.19 7.34 27.92
C GLU A 43 -4.22 7.67 26.42
N LEU A 44 -3.08 8.09 25.85
CA LEU A 44 -2.88 8.19 24.40
C LEU A 44 -2.98 6.84 23.70
N ILE A 45 -2.38 5.79 24.26
CA ILE A 45 -2.54 4.41 23.76
C ILE A 45 -4.02 4.04 23.77
N ARG A 46 -4.71 4.28 24.88
CA ARG A 46 -6.15 4.00 24.98
C ARG A 46 -6.94 4.74 23.90
N MET A 47 -6.66 6.01 23.65
CA MET A 47 -7.33 6.80 22.61
C MET A 47 -7.05 6.26 21.20
N ALA A 48 -5.80 5.96 20.90
CA ALA A 48 -5.38 5.49 19.58
C ALA A 48 -6.01 4.13 19.22
N THR A 49 -6.31 3.28 20.20
CA THR A 49 -6.83 1.93 19.99
C THR A 49 -8.29 1.74 20.42
N ASP A 50 -9.03 2.79 20.75
CA ASP A 50 -10.42 2.65 21.21
C ASP A 50 -11.38 2.49 20.02
N PRO A 51 -12.00 1.32 19.82
CA PRO A 51 -12.87 1.07 18.68
C PRO A 51 -14.16 1.90 18.72
N ALA A 52 -14.47 2.58 19.84
CA ALA A 52 -15.60 3.48 19.92
C ALA A 52 -15.48 4.67 18.95
N PHE A 53 -14.26 5.08 18.57
CA PHE A 53 -14.05 6.18 17.63
C PHE A 53 -14.40 5.79 16.19
N TRP A 54 -14.20 4.53 15.80
CA TRP A 54 -14.52 4.03 14.45
C TRP A 54 -16.03 3.96 14.18
N ALA A 55 -16.84 3.98 15.24
CA ALA A 55 -18.30 4.00 15.13
C ALA A 55 -18.90 5.41 15.03
N LEU A 56 -18.07 6.46 15.03
CA LEU A 56 -18.54 7.85 14.95
C LEU A 56 -18.80 8.27 13.50
N GLU A 57 -19.73 9.21 13.34
CA GLU A 57 -19.99 9.85 12.05
C GLU A 57 -18.82 10.77 11.67
N SER A 58 -18.45 10.81 10.39
CA SER A 58 -17.26 11.53 9.90
C SER A 58 -17.30 13.05 10.08
N GLU A 59 -18.46 13.63 10.39
CA GLU A 59 -18.65 15.07 10.65
C GLU A 59 -18.29 15.48 12.10
N GLN A 60 -18.01 14.52 12.99
CA GLN A 60 -17.63 14.77 14.38
C GLN A 60 -16.11 14.89 14.49
N LEU A 61 -15.60 15.94 15.15
CA LEU A 61 -14.15 16.12 15.30
C LEU A 61 -13.50 14.99 16.10
N GLU A 62 -14.27 14.36 16.99
CA GLU A 62 -13.82 13.26 17.83
C GLU A 62 -13.34 12.05 17.02
N VAL A 63 -13.83 11.86 15.78
CA VAL A 63 -13.37 10.79 14.88
C VAL A 63 -11.87 10.90 14.58
N TRP A 64 -11.29 12.11 14.69
CA TRP A 64 -9.87 12.39 14.44
C TRP A 64 -8.98 12.16 15.66
N ALA A 65 -9.56 11.97 16.84
CA ALA A 65 -8.80 11.84 18.08
C ALA A 65 -7.81 10.66 18.08
N PRO A 66 -8.14 9.45 17.56
CA PRO A 66 -7.17 8.36 17.44
C PRO A 66 -5.95 8.74 16.58
N ILE A 67 -6.19 9.50 15.50
CA ILE A 67 -5.12 9.94 14.58
C ILE A 67 -4.16 10.87 15.31
N HIS A 68 -4.69 11.87 15.99
CA HIS A 68 -3.88 12.76 16.81
C HIS A 68 -3.12 12.02 17.92
N ALA A 69 -3.74 10.99 18.49
CA ALA A 69 -3.13 10.18 19.54
C ALA A 69 -1.92 9.38 19.03
N TRP A 70 -2.01 8.65 17.91
CA TRP A 70 -0.85 7.91 17.40
C TRP A 70 0.28 8.82 16.91
N ARG A 71 -0.05 9.98 16.32
CA ARG A 71 0.97 10.99 15.96
C ARG A 71 1.72 11.48 17.20
N SER A 72 0.98 11.72 18.29
CA SER A 72 1.56 12.10 19.59
C SER A 72 2.45 11.00 20.18
N LEU A 73 2.02 9.73 20.10
CA LEU A 73 2.81 8.58 20.57
C LEU A 73 4.14 8.45 19.81
N GLY A 74 4.12 8.67 18.49
CA GLY A 74 5.33 8.73 17.66
C GLY A 74 6.26 9.86 18.10
N GLN A 75 5.75 11.09 18.21
CA GLN A 75 6.54 12.27 18.61
C GLN A 75 7.11 12.18 20.04
N LEU A 76 6.48 11.38 20.92
CA LEU A 76 6.96 11.08 22.27
C LEU A 76 7.95 9.90 22.32
N HIS A 77 8.22 9.24 21.19
CA HIS A 77 9.02 8.01 21.11
C HIS A 77 8.52 6.92 22.09
N ALA A 78 7.19 6.77 22.17
CA ALA A 78 6.54 5.95 23.20
C ALA A 78 6.67 4.44 22.92
N GLU A 79 7.78 3.80 23.30
CA GLU A 79 7.99 2.35 23.10
C GLU A 79 6.84 1.48 23.65
N ALA A 80 6.17 1.92 24.73
CA ALA A 80 5.01 1.22 25.28
C ALA A 80 3.82 1.11 24.31
N ALA A 81 3.78 1.94 23.26
CA ALA A 81 2.76 1.93 22.23
C ALA A 81 3.02 0.93 21.09
N ILE A 82 4.24 0.38 20.98
CA ILE A 82 4.63 -0.54 19.89
C ILE A 82 3.63 -1.70 19.79
N ALA A 83 3.49 -2.51 20.85
CA ALA A 83 2.59 -3.67 20.79
C ALA A 83 1.10 -3.29 20.71
N PRO A 84 0.58 -2.27 21.43
CA PRO A 84 -0.82 -1.86 21.29
C PRO A 84 -1.21 -1.40 19.87
N LEU A 85 -0.36 -0.65 19.18
CA LEU A 85 -0.71 -0.07 17.88
C LEU A 85 -0.79 -1.11 16.75
N THR A 86 -0.29 -2.34 16.91
CA THR A 86 -0.48 -3.42 15.92
C THR A 86 -1.95 -3.82 15.77
N GLN A 87 -2.80 -3.49 16.75
CA GLN A 87 -4.25 -3.71 16.66
C GLN A 87 -4.90 -2.94 15.51
N LEU A 88 -4.26 -1.85 15.06
CA LEU A 88 -4.76 -1.02 13.97
C LEU A 88 -4.51 -1.64 12.59
N PHE A 89 -3.59 -2.59 12.45
CA PHE A 89 -3.14 -3.06 11.13
C PHE A 89 -4.25 -3.79 10.36
N GLY A 90 -5.25 -4.34 11.06
CA GLY A 90 -6.40 -5.02 10.46
C GLY A 90 -7.56 -4.10 10.08
N GLU A 91 -7.45 -2.78 10.28
CA GLU A 91 -8.51 -1.82 9.98
C GLU A 91 -8.35 -1.31 8.53
N HIS A 92 -8.83 -2.11 7.58
CA HIS A 92 -8.55 -1.97 6.14
C HIS A 92 -9.18 -0.76 5.44
N ASP A 93 -10.20 -0.12 6.03
CA ASP A 93 -10.96 0.96 5.39
C ASP A 93 -10.38 2.37 5.68
N SER A 94 -9.16 2.46 6.20
CA SER A 94 -8.54 3.73 6.59
C SER A 94 -7.19 3.94 5.89
N ASP A 95 -7.20 4.77 4.85
CA ASP A 95 -5.97 5.23 4.18
C ASP A 95 -4.99 5.91 5.16
N TRP A 96 -5.49 6.43 6.28
CA TRP A 96 -4.66 6.99 7.35
C TRP A 96 -3.75 5.95 8.00
N ILE A 97 -4.20 4.70 8.10
CA ILE A 97 -3.42 3.64 8.74
C ILE A 97 -2.25 3.27 7.84
N THR A 98 -2.50 3.05 6.56
CA THR A 98 -1.43 2.73 5.59
C THR A 98 -0.45 3.88 5.41
N GLU A 99 -0.89 5.15 5.44
CA GLU A 99 0.00 6.29 5.21
C GLU A 99 0.73 6.81 6.46
N GLU A 100 0.15 6.67 7.66
CA GLU A 100 0.69 7.29 8.88
C GLU A 100 1.31 6.32 9.86
N ILE A 101 0.78 5.10 10.01
CA ILE A 101 1.30 4.15 10.99
C ILE A 101 2.76 3.79 10.70
N PRO A 102 3.20 3.57 9.44
CA PRO A 102 4.62 3.39 9.15
C PRO A 102 5.50 4.56 9.61
N LYS A 103 5.03 5.81 9.47
CA LYS A 103 5.71 7.00 9.98
C LYS A 103 5.76 7.03 11.51
N VAL A 104 4.69 6.62 12.19
CA VAL A 104 4.67 6.49 13.66
C VAL A 104 5.73 5.47 14.10
N TYR A 105 5.77 4.29 13.48
CA TYR A 105 6.75 3.26 13.80
C TYR A 105 8.19 3.68 13.51
N ALA A 106 8.42 4.48 12.46
CA ALA A 106 9.71 5.11 12.23
C ALA A 106 10.14 6.04 13.38
N MET A 107 9.20 6.78 13.99
CA MET A 107 9.50 7.58 15.18
C MET A 107 9.72 6.73 16.44
N LEU A 108 8.96 5.63 16.61
CA LEU A 108 9.17 4.67 17.71
C LEU A 108 10.53 3.97 17.61
N GLY A 109 11.00 3.73 16.39
CA GLY A 109 12.37 3.33 16.09
C GLY A 109 12.65 1.83 16.25
N PRO A 110 13.95 1.44 16.30
CA PRO A 110 14.38 0.05 16.17
C PRO A 110 13.86 -0.92 17.25
N ALA A 111 13.41 -0.41 18.39
CA ALA A 111 12.78 -1.22 19.43
C ALA A 111 11.51 -1.95 18.93
N ALA A 112 10.88 -1.46 17.85
CA ALA A 112 9.68 -2.07 17.28
C ALA A 112 9.94 -3.27 16.38
N ILE A 113 11.17 -3.46 15.89
CA ILE A 113 11.51 -4.49 14.89
C ILE A 113 11.08 -5.90 15.34
N PRO A 114 11.33 -6.36 16.58
CA PRO A 114 10.91 -7.70 16.99
C PRO A 114 9.40 -7.90 16.95
N VAL A 115 8.62 -6.89 17.36
CA VAL A 115 7.15 -6.97 17.36
C VAL A 115 6.61 -7.01 15.93
N LEU A 116 7.19 -6.21 15.03
CA LEU A 116 6.81 -6.20 13.61
C LEU A 116 7.20 -7.50 12.90
N ALA A 117 8.36 -8.08 13.24
CA ALA A 117 8.80 -9.37 12.71
C ALA A 117 7.87 -10.52 13.15
N ASP A 118 7.49 -10.54 14.44
CA ASP A 118 6.53 -11.52 14.96
C ASP A 118 5.17 -11.36 14.27
N TYR A 119 4.70 -10.12 14.07
CA TYR A 119 3.44 -9.83 13.37
C TYR A 119 3.47 -10.29 11.90
N LEU A 120 4.56 -9.97 11.18
CA LEU A 120 4.73 -10.36 9.77
C LEU A 120 4.71 -11.89 9.60
N THR A 121 5.28 -12.65 10.54
CA THR A 121 5.42 -14.10 10.42
C THR A 121 4.21 -14.89 10.93
N ASP A 122 3.28 -14.25 11.65
CA ASP A 122 2.04 -14.88 12.08
C ASP A 122 1.02 -14.96 10.93
N ALA A 123 0.93 -16.14 10.31
CA ALA A 123 0.00 -16.42 9.22
C ALA A 123 -1.49 -16.42 9.63
N SER A 124 -1.82 -16.24 10.92
CA SER A 124 -3.20 -16.02 11.37
C SER A 124 -3.69 -14.60 11.11
N HIS A 125 -2.78 -13.65 10.89
CA HIS A 125 -3.10 -12.30 10.45
C HIS A 125 -3.43 -12.27 8.95
N GLU A 126 -4.36 -11.40 8.60
CA GLU A 126 -4.74 -11.16 7.22
C GLU A 126 -3.59 -10.49 6.44
N THR A 127 -3.52 -10.73 5.13
CA THR A 127 -2.42 -10.33 4.24
C THR A 127 -2.11 -8.83 4.31
N PHE A 128 -3.12 -7.97 4.24
CA PHE A 128 -2.94 -6.52 4.27
C PHE A 128 -2.45 -6.02 5.64
N ALA A 129 -2.91 -6.64 6.74
CA ALA A 129 -2.38 -6.33 8.06
C ALA A 129 -0.90 -6.68 8.16
N ARG A 130 -0.49 -7.80 7.56
CA ARG A 130 0.93 -8.20 7.47
C ARG A 130 1.73 -7.25 6.58
N ASN A 131 1.15 -6.75 5.48
CA ASN A 131 1.79 -5.73 4.64
C ASN A 131 2.08 -4.45 5.43
N THR A 132 1.15 -3.99 6.27
CA THR A 132 1.38 -2.83 7.15
C THR A 132 2.60 -3.02 8.05
N ALA A 133 2.85 -4.24 8.53
CA ALA A 133 4.07 -4.55 9.28
C ALA A 133 5.35 -4.45 8.43
N VAL A 134 5.30 -4.85 7.16
CA VAL A 134 6.40 -4.68 6.19
C VAL A 134 6.68 -3.19 5.97
N ASP A 135 5.64 -2.39 5.71
CA ASP A 135 5.76 -0.94 5.49
C ASP A 135 6.39 -0.22 6.71
N CYS A 136 6.03 -0.67 7.92
CA CYS A 136 6.62 -0.19 9.16
C CYS A 136 8.12 -0.53 9.25
N LEU A 137 8.51 -1.77 8.89
CA LEU A 137 9.92 -2.18 8.86
C LEU A 137 10.73 -1.37 7.83
N LEU A 138 10.16 -1.12 6.64
CA LEU A 138 10.72 -0.24 5.61
C LEU A 138 10.95 1.17 6.16
N SER A 139 9.92 1.76 6.78
CA SER A 139 9.98 3.12 7.32
C SER A 139 11.01 3.26 8.44
N ILE A 140 11.16 2.24 9.29
CA ILE A 140 12.22 2.18 10.30
C ILE A 140 13.60 2.11 9.63
N ALA A 141 13.79 1.23 8.64
CA ALA A 141 15.08 1.08 7.96
C ALA A 141 15.53 2.35 7.23
N GLN A 142 14.59 3.10 6.66
CA GLN A 142 14.86 4.39 6.00
C GLN A 142 15.22 5.49 7.01
N SER A 143 14.57 5.49 8.18
CA SER A 143 14.77 6.52 9.22
C SER A 143 15.95 6.22 10.16
N HIS A 144 16.29 4.94 10.31
CA HIS A 144 17.37 4.40 11.16
C HIS A 144 18.27 3.46 10.34
N PRO A 145 19.15 3.99 9.47
CA PRO A 145 19.94 3.19 8.54
C PRO A 145 20.84 2.14 9.20
N GLU A 146 21.24 2.36 10.46
CA GLU A 146 21.98 1.39 11.27
C GLU A 146 21.18 0.12 11.60
N SER A 147 19.86 0.18 11.47
CA SER A 147 18.93 -0.93 11.71
C SER A 147 18.46 -1.60 10.42
N ARG A 148 18.94 -1.16 9.25
CA ARG A 148 18.55 -1.68 7.93
C ARG A 148 18.57 -3.20 7.87
N ASP A 149 19.69 -3.82 8.25
CA ASP A 149 19.85 -5.27 8.15
C ASP A 149 18.92 -6.02 9.12
N ALA A 150 18.60 -5.42 10.27
CA ALA A 150 17.65 -5.97 11.23
C ALA A 150 16.20 -5.91 10.71
N CYS A 151 15.85 -4.90 9.91
CA CYS A 151 14.54 -4.81 9.23
C CYS A 151 14.44 -5.75 8.02
N ILE A 152 15.52 -5.92 7.27
CA ILE A 152 15.55 -6.79 6.08
C ILE A 152 15.46 -8.28 6.47
N ALA A 153 16.11 -8.69 7.56
CA ALA A 153 16.13 -10.08 7.99
C ALA A 153 14.73 -10.75 8.07
N PRO A 154 13.72 -10.17 8.75
CA PRO A 154 12.38 -10.76 8.78
C PRO A 154 11.68 -10.73 7.40
N MET A 155 11.95 -9.74 6.54
CA MET A 155 11.40 -9.72 5.18
C MET A 155 11.96 -10.88 4.34
N LEU A 156 13.27 -11.12 4.41
CA LEU A 156 13.91 -12.26 3.73
C LEU A 156 13.37 -13.59 4.25
N GLN A 157 13.27 -13.72 5.58
CA GLN A 157 12.71 -14.91 6.21
C GLN A 157 11.29 -15.19 5.72
N GLN A 158 10.44 -14.16 5.59
CA GLN A 158 9.08 -14.36 5.08
C GLN A 158 9.06 -14.70 3.60
N LEU A 159 9.98 -14.14 2.81
CA LEU A 159 10.10 -14.41 1.37
C LEU A 159 10.62 -15.83 1.09
N GLU A 160 11.37 -16.47 2.00
CA GLU A 160 11.73 -17.89 1.88
C GLU A 160 10.48 -18.79 1.77
N SER A 161 9.36 -18.37 2.37
CA SER A 161 8.07 -19.06 2.32
C SER A 161 7.16 -18.55 1.20
N PHE A 162 7.70 -17.95 0.12
CA PHE A 162 6.90 -17.31 -0.94
C PHE A 162 5.80 -18.19 -1.55
N ALA A 163 6.00 -19.52 -1.57
CA ALA A 163 5.03 -20.45 -2.13
C ALA A 163 3.77 -20.62 -1.26
N GLU A 164 3.83 -20.23 0.02
CA GLU A 164 2.72 -20.26 0.97
C GLU A 164 2.10 -18.86 1.19
N ASN A 165 2.79 -17.82 0.73
CA ASN A 165 2.34 -16.44 0.83
C ASN A 165 1.32 -16.11 -0.25
N ASP A 166 0.46 -15.12 0.04
CA ASP A 166 -0.29 -14.44 -0.99
C ASP A 166 0.66 -13.68 -1.95
N ILE A 167 0.31 -13.61 -3.24
CA ILE A 167 1.12 -12.90 -4.25
C ILE A 167 1.29 -11.42 -3.87
N THR A 168 0.27 -10.80 -3.26
CA THR A 168 0.34 -9.41 -2.80
C THR A 168 1.42 -9.24 -1.74
N LEU A 169 1.50 -10.15 -0.75
CA LEU A 169 2.54 -10.09 0.28
C LEU A 169 3.93 -10.27 -0.33
N ASN A 170 4.11 -11.23 -1.23
CA ASN A 170 5.39 -11.41 -1.94
C ASN A 170 5.78 -10.15 -2.72
N THR A 171 4.80 -9.50 -3.35
CA THR A 171 5.01 -8.27 -4.13
C THR A 171 5.44 -7.11 -3.25
N ILE A 172 4.79 -6.90 -2.10
CA ILE A 172 5.19 -5.87 -1.12
C ILE A 172 6.57 -6.16 -0.55
N LEU A 173 6.84 -7.41 -0.12
CA LEU A 173 8.17 -7.80 0.37
C LEU A 173 9.27 -7.49 -0.66
N ILE A 174 9.06 -7.83 -1.93
CA ILE A 174 10.03 -7.55 -2.99
C ILE A 174 10.17 -6.05 -3.21
N GLY A 175 9.07 -5.29 -3.32
CA GLY A 175 9.10 -3.84 -3.50
C GLY A 175 9.92 -3.14 -2.41
N ASP A 176 9.64 -3.44 -1.15
CA ASP A 176 10.32 -2.83 -0.01
C ASP A 176 11.81 -3.21 0.05
N LEU A 177 12.15 -4.45 -0.31
CA LEU A 177 13.55 -4.89 -0.43
C LEU A 177 14.29 -4.12 -1.55
N LEU A 178 13.61 -3.77 -2.65
CA LEU A 178 14.18 -2.95 -3.73
C LEU A 178 14.39 -1.50 -3.28
N ASP A 179 13.44 -0.93 -2.54
CA ASP A 179 13.56 0.41 -1.96
C ASP A 179 14.74 0.49 -0.97
N LEU A 180 14.99 -0.58 -0.22
CA LEU A 180 16.14 -0.73 0.67
C LEU A 180 17.44 -1.14 -0.04
N LYS A 181 17.41 -1.29 -1.37
CA LYS A 181 18.54 -1.73 -2.21
C LYS A 181 19.18 -3.02 -1.67
N ALA A 182 18.36 -3.99 -1.28
CA ALA A 182 18.76 -5.27 -0.70
C ALA A 182 19.33 -6.22 -1.77
N VAL A 183 20.56 -5.98 -2.21
CA VAL A 183 21.27 -6.82 -3.19
C VAL A 183 21.38 -8.28 -2.70
N GLU A 184 21.52 -8.47 -1.39
CA GLU A 184 21.54 -9.75 -0.70
C GLU A 184 20.24 -10.57 -0.87
N ALA A 185 19.12 -9.91 -1.22
CA ALA A 185 17.83 -10.56 -1.45
C ALA A 185 17.71 -11.22 -2.83
N ALA A 186 18.57 -10.84 -3.79
CA ALA A 186 18.43 -11.28 -5.18
C ALA A 186 18.36 -12.81 -5.38
N PRO A 187 19.14 -13.65 -4.67
CA PRO A 187 19.02 -15.11 -4.78
C PRO A 187 17.66 -15.65 -4.31
N LEU A 188 16.95 -14.95 -3.42
CA LEU A 188 15.59 -15.30 -3.00
C LEU A 188 14.54 -14.73 -3.95
N MET A 189 14.77 -13.56 -4.54
CA MET A 189 13.84 -12.97 -5.52
C MET A 189 13.75 -13.82 -6.80
N GLU A 190 14.88 -14.30 -7.34
CA GLU A 190 14.92 -15.09 -8.59
C GLU A 190 13.89 -16.25 -8.65
N PRO A 191 13.81 -17.16 -7.66
CA PRO A 191 12.81 -18.23 -7.68
C PRO A 191 11.37 -17.73 -7.54
N VAL A 192 11.12 -16.59 -6.87
CA VAL A 192 9.78 -15.99 -6.75
C VAL A 192 9.28 -15.53 -8.13
N PHE A 193 10.13 -14.84 -8.89
CA PHE A 193 9.85 -14.45 -10.28
C PHE A 193 9.69 -15.67 -11.20
N ALA A 194 10.57 -16.66 -11.07
CA ALA A 194 10.49 -17.87 -11.89
C ALA A 194 9.20 -18.68 -11.65
N ALA A 195 8.66 -18.63 -10.42
CA ALA A 195 7.41 -19.27 -10.04
C ALA A 195 6.16 -18.41 -10.32
N GLU A 196 6.32 -17.20 -10.88
CA GLU A 196 5.24 -16.25 -11.13
C GLU A 196 4.42 -15.94 -9.85
N GLN A 197 5.10 -15.86 -8.70
CA GLN A 197 4.52 -15.59 -7.37
C GLN A 197 4.66 -14.12 -6.94
N VAL A 198 4.78 -13.22 -7.93
CA VAL A 198 4.95 -11.78 -7.75
C VAL A 198 4.27 -11.04 -8.90
N ASP A 199 3.66 -9.89 -8.62
CA ASP A 199 3.11 -9.02 -9.65
C ASP A 199 4.22 -8.15 -10.26
N GLU A 200 4.75 -8.57 -11.41
CA GLU A 200 5.78 -7.83 -12.14
C GLU A 200 5.32 -6.43 -12.56
N PHE A 201 4.02 -6.16 -12.68
CA PHE A 201 3.54 -4.81 -13.00
C PHE A 201 3.88 -3.81 -11.88
N MET A 202 3.91 -4.29 -10.63
CA MET A 202 4.19 -3.47 -9.44
C MET A 202 5.69 -3.29 -9.19
N VAL A 203 6.48 -4.37 -9.33
CA VAL A 203 7.91 -4.36 -8.96
C VAL A 203 8.87 -4.39 -10.15
N GLY A 204 8.35 -4.44 -11.38
CA GLY A 204 9.14 -4.61 -12.59
C GLY A 204 9.44 -6.07 -12.93
N SER A 205 10.03 -6.29 -14.12
CA SER A 205 10.50 -7.62 -14.54
C SER A 205 11.74 -8.05 -13.73
N TRP A 206 12.03 -9.36 -13.68
CA TRP A 206 13.26 -9.84 -13.05
C TRP A 206 14.55 -9.25 -13.68
N ALA A 207 14.54 -8.99 -14.99
CA ALA A 207 15.65 -8.30 -15.64
C ALA A 207 15.78 -6.85 -15.16
N GLY A 208 14.65 -6.14 -15.05
CA GLY A 208 14.59 -4.78 -14.50
C GLY A 208 15.08 -4.73 -13.05
N VAL A 209 14.65 -5.66 -12.21
CA VAL A 209 15.09 -5.79 -10.82
C VAL A 209 16.60 -5.99 -10.71
N GLN A 210 17.20 -6.86 -11.54
CA GLN A 210 18.66 -7.03 -11.55
C GLN A 210 19.42 -5.75 -11.95
N VAL A 211 18.85 -4.95 -12.86
CA VAL A 211 19.41 -3.64 -13.23
C VAL A 211 19.27 -2.65 -12.07
N GLU A 212 18.10 -2.59 -11.43
CA GLU A 212 17.84 -1.69 -10.31
C GLU A 212 18.76 -1.96 -9.11
N LEU A 213 19.02 -3.24 -8.80
CA LEU A 213 19.95 -3.66 -7.76
C LEU A 213 21.43 -3.52 -8.17
N GLY A 214 21.72 -3.06 -9.39
CA GLY A 214 23.08 -2.87 -9.89
C GLY A 214 23.85 -4.17 -10.16
N LEU A 215 23.15 -5.31 -10.27
CA LEU A 215 23.73 -6.63 -10.57
C LEU A 215 24.07 -6.78 -12.06
N LYS A 216 23.34 -6.05 -12.91
CA LYS A 216 23.42 -6.07 -14.39
C LYS A 216 23.21 -4.67 -14.96
N GLN A 217 23.52 -4.50 -16.24
CA GLN A 217 23.18 -3.30 -17.01
C GLN A 217 22.04 -3.60 -17.98
N GLU A 218 21.26 -2.60 -18.38
CA GLU A 218 20.18 -2.77 -19.37
C GLU A 218 20.67 -3.42 -20.67
N SER A 219 21.91 -3.10 -21.09
CA SER A 219 22.54 -3.66 -22.29
C SER A 219 22.80 -5.17 -22.22
N ASP A 220 22.70 -5.78 -21.04
CA ASP A 220 22.86 -7.22 -20.86
C ASP A 220 21.61 -8.00 -21.26
N PHE A 221 20.48 -7.32 -21.51
CA PHE A 221 19.18 -7.92 -21.77
C PHE A 221 18.60 -7.51 -23.14
N ASP A 222 17.73 -8.38 -23.67
CA ASP A 222 16.82 -7.98 -24.75
C ASP A 222 15.80 -6.96 -24.20
N PRO A 223 15.47 -5.87 -24.93
CA PRO A 223 14.48 -4.89 -24.49
C PRO A 223 13.12 -5.48 -24.10
N ASP A 224 12.73 -6.64 -24.66
CA ASP A 224 11.49 -7.33 -24.27
C ASP A 224 11.58 -7.99 -22.90
N ALA A 225 12.77 -8.43 -22.47
CA ALA A 225 12.98 -9.03 -21.15
C ALA A 225 12.90 -8.01 -20.01
N LEU A 226 13.13 -6.72 -20.30
CA LEU A 226 13.00 -5.62 -19.34
C LEU A 226 11.54 -5.23 -19.08
N LYS A 227 10.61 -5.62 -19.96
CA LYS A 227 9.19 -5.28 -19.80
C LYS A 227 8.55 -6.19 -18.75
N PRO A 228 7.85 -5.63 -17.76
CA PRO A 228 7.12 -6.44 -16.79
C PRO A 228 6.01 -7.22 -17.48
N LYS A 229 5.79 -8.46 -17.04
CA LYS A 229 4.58 -9.20 -17.42
C LYS A 229 3.36 -8.51 -16.84
N MET A 230 2.30 -8.40 -17.64
CA MET A 230 0.99 -7.98 -17.12
C MET A 230 0.34 -9.16 -16.40
N SER A 231 -0.33 -8.88 -15.27
CA SER A 231 -1.15 -9.90 -14.62
C SER A 231 -2.25 -10.42 -15.59
N PRO A 232 -2.75 -11.64 -15.39
CA PRO A 232 -3.88 -12.16 -16.17
C PRO A 232 -5.09 -11.21 -16.15
N GLU A 233 -5.43 -10.64 -15.00
CA GLU A 233 -6.57 -9.74 -14.81
C GLU A 233 -6.38 -8.42 -15.59
N LEU A 234 -5.19 -7.81 -15.51
CA LEU A 234 -4.86 -6.60 -16.26
C LEU A 234 -4.85 -6.86 -17.76
N THR A 235 -4.38 -8.05 -18.18
CA THR A 235 -4.40 -8.48 -19.57
C THR A 235 -5.82 -8.60 -20.09
N GLU A 236 -6.71 -9.22 -19.31
CA GLU A 236 -8.14 -9.35 -19.63
C GLU A 236 -8.84 -7.98 -19.68
N MET A 237 -8.59 -7.11 -18.70
CA MET A 237 -9.14 -5.75 -18.68
C MET A 237 -8.68 -4.94 -19.90
N GLN A 238 -7.40 -5.03 -20.28
CA GLN A 238 -6.89 -4.37 -21.47
C GLN A 238 -7.52 -4.92 -22.75
N GLN A 239 -7.76 -6.23 -22.84
CA GLN A 239 -8.48 -6.84 -23.97
C GLN A 239 -9.93 -6.36 -24.03
N LEU A 240 -10.60 -6.25 -22.88
CA LEU A 240 -11.96 -5.71 -22.80
C LEU A 240 -12.02 -4.25 -23.24
N LEU A 241 -11.12 -3.41 -22.76
CA LEU A 241 -11.02 -1.99 -23.17
C LEU A 241 -10.77 -1.85 -24.67
N LYS A 242 -9.82 -2.60 -25.24
CA LYS A 242 -9.57 -2.62 -26.69
C LYS A 242 -10.82 -3.07 -27.48
N THR A 243 -11.58 -4.02 -26.94
CA THR A 243 -12.83 -4.48 -27.56
C THR A 243 -13.90 -3.39 -27.53
N LEU A 244 -14.04 -2.67 -26.41
CA LEU A 244 -14.97 -1.55 -26.28
C LEU A 244 -14.61 -0.38 -27.22
N GLU A 245 -13.33 -0.01 -27.29
CA GLU A 245 -12.83 1.01 -28.22
C GLU A 245 -13.10 0.63 -29.68
N ALA A 246 -12.90 -0.64 -30.05
CA ALA A 246 -13.17 -1.14 -31.39
C ALA A 246 -14.68 -1.17 -31.75
N LEU A 247 -15.56 -1.22 -30.74
CA LEU A 247 -17.01 -1.11 -30.92
C LEU A 247 -17.43 0.35 -31.13
N ASP A 248 -16.81 1.29 -30.41
CA ASP A 248 -17.08 2.72 -30.51
C ASP A 248 -16.48 3.35 -31.79
N SER A 249 -15.39 2.78 -32.30
CA SER A 249 -14.73 3.24 -33.53
C SER A 249 -15.40 2.79 -34.84
N LYS A 250 -16.54 2.09 -34.81
CA LYS A 250 -17.31 1.77 -36.03
C LYS A 250 -18.21 2.95 -36.40
N PRO A 251 -17.96 3.69 -37.49
CA PRO A 251 -18.90 4.73 -37.93
C PRO A 251 -20.23 4.08 -38.33
N GLN A 252 -21.32 4.41 -37.62
CA GLN A 252 -22.67 4.23 -38.14
C GLN A 252 -22.88 5.20 -39.32
N GLY A 253 -22.35 4.83 -40.48
CA GLY A 253 -22.64 5.51 -41.73
C GLY A 253 -24.12 5.32 -42.07
N PHE A 254 -24.93 6.36 -41.90
CA PHE A 254 -26.23 6.46 -42.56
C PHE A 254 -26.01 6.53 -44.07
N GLY A 255 -25.93 5.36 -44.70
CA GLY A 255 -25.95 5.23 -46.15
C GLY A 255 -27.27 5.79 -46.69
N LYS A 256 -27.22 6.96 -47.34
CA LYS A 256 -28.34 7.47 -48.14
C LYS A 256 -28.69 6.41 -49.20
N ALA A 257 -29.93 5.92 -49.14
CA ALA A 257 -30.49 5.02 -50.13
C ALA A 257 -30.42 5.64 -51.54
N THR A 258 -29.56 5.10 -52.40
CA THR A 258 -29.62 5.36 -53.84
C THR A 258 -30.82 4.61 -54.44
N GLN A 259 -31.80 5.36 -54.94
CA GLN A 259 -32.97 4.83 -55.64
C GLN A 259 -32.59 3.98 -56.87
N PRO A 260 -33.31 2.88 -57.16
CA PRO A 260 -33.01 2.04 -58.32
C PRO A 260 -33.46 2.69 -59.64
N LYS A 261 -32.54 2.81 -60.61
CA LYS A 261 -32.85 3.19 -62.00
C LYS A 261 -33.55 2.03 -62.73
N ALA A 262 -34.75 2.29 -63.22
CA ALA A 262 -35.53 1.38 -64.07
C ALA A 262 -34.82 1.09 -65.41
N GLN A 263 -34.47 -0.18 -65.67
CA GLN A 263 -34.04 -0.64 -67.00
C GLN A 263 -35.27 -0.94 -67.87
N LYS A 264 -35.47 -0.12 -68.91
CA LYS A 264 -36.43 -0.41 -70.00
C LYS A 264 -35.87 -1.55 -70.87
N GLY A 265 -36.55 -2.70 -70.84
CA GLY A 265 -36.30 -3.82 -71.75
C GLY A 265 -36.61 -3.46 -73.20
N LYS A 266 -35.62 -3.58 -74.08
CA LYS A 266 -35.81 -3.59 -75.54
C LYS A 266 -36.32 -4.96 -75.97
N LYS A 267 -37.58 -5.01 -76.43
CA LYS A 267 -38.14 -6.12 -77.20
C LYS A 267 -37.34 -6.34 -78.49
N LYS A 268 -36.79 -7.53 -78.67
CA LYS A 268 -36.46 -8.11 -79.99
C LYS A 268 -37.45 -9.24 -80.26
N LYS A 269 -38.23 -9.14 -81.33
CA LYS A 269 -38.78 -10.30 -82.05
C LYS A 269 -38.41 -10.15 -83.52
N LYS A 270 -37.77 -11.20 -84.04
CA LYS A 270 -37.53 -11.45 -85.47
C LYS A 270 -38.75 -12.20 -86.03
N LYS A 271 -39.09 -11.83 -87.27
CA LYS A 271 -40.08 -12.40 -88.20
C LYS A 271 -41.55 -12.17 -87.83
#